data_AF-C1N332-F1
#
_entry.id   AF-C1N332-F1
#
_cell.length_a   1.000
_cell.length_b   1.000
_cell.length_c   1.000
_cell.angle_alpha   90.00
_cell.angle_beta   90.00
_cell.angle_gamma   90.00
#
_symmetry.space_group_name_H-M   'P 1'
#
loop_
_entity.id
_entity.type
_entity.pdbx_description
1 polymer ?
#
loop_
_entity_poly.entity_id
_entity_poly.type
_entity_poly.pdbx_seq_one_letter_code
_entity_poly.pdbx_strand_id
1 'polypeptide(L)'
;MAGQKDGRGGPRNRTGRTHDPYSTPLRDANRDRLYGMLTARAAMTLLTYLTEINKAGATFFQEYMANNPIPYAFWASGKVKDVSGETFIEGLLAMSPTNIEEKYRDNYITVDPPALAVRLLDIRLALRDEWIADLAHVREENADIMKVSCMTSLENSFCLDCDDVDFDDDGGAGLGPQE
;
A
#
# COMPACT_ATOMS: atom_id res chain seq x y z
N MET A 1 -20.35 -36.27 -16.21
CA MET A 1 -19.88 -35.93 -14.85
C MET A 1 -19.22 -34.58 -14.90
N ALA A 2 -19.73 -33.62 -14.12
CA ALA A 2 -19.25 -32.25 -14.08
C ALA A 2 -17.95 -32.18 -13.25
N GLY A 3 -16.87 -31.68 -13.85
CA GLY A 3 -15.62 -31.39 -13.16
C GLY A 3 -15.69 -30.00 -12.54
N GLN A 4 -15.79 -29.96 -11.21
CA GLN A 4 -15.82 -28.74 -10.41
C GLN A 4 -14.43 -28.10 -10.45
N LYS A 5 -14.31 -26.95 -11.14
CA LYS A 5 -13.14 -26.08 -11.10
C LYS A 5 -13.13 -25.33 -9.77
N ASP A 6 -12.57 -25.97 -8.75
CA ASP A 6 -12.18 -25.25 -7.54
C ASP A 6 -11.04 -24.29 -7.90
N GLY A 7 -11.22 -23.01 -7.57
CA GLY A 7 -10.32 -21.88 -7.88
C GLY A 7 -8.95 -21.92 -7.22
N ARG A 8 -8.26 -23.06 -7.25
CA ARG A 8 -6.85 -23.19 -6.87
C ARG A 8 -5.99 -22.82 -8.07
N GLY A 9 -5.64 -21.54 -8.15
CA GLY A 9 -4.54 -21.09 -9.01
C GLY A 9 -3.32 -21.98 -8.75
N GLY A 10 -2.72 -22.48 -9.84
CA GLY A 10 -1.58 -23.39 -9.80
C GLY A 10 -0.36 -22.80 -9.08
N PRO A 11 0.75 -23.55 -9.01
CA PRO A 11 1.94 -23.13 -8.29
C PRO A 11 2.40 -21.77 -8.80
N ARG A 12 2.14 -20.73 -7.98
CA ARG A 12 2.66 -19.38 -8.20
C ARG A 12 4.17 -19.48 -8.26
N ASN A 13 4.81 -18.64 -9.06
CA ASN A 13 6.26 -18.61 -9.26
C ASN A 13 6.94 -18.21 -7.93
N ARG A 14 6.99 -19.16 -6.98
CA ARG A 14 7.44 -19.01 -5.61
C ARG A 14 8.92 -19.36 -5.61
N THR A 15 9.76 -18.42 -5.22
CA THR A 15 11.07 -18.82 -4.71
C THR A 15 10.77 -19.69 -3.48
N GLY A 16 10.90 -21.01 -3.61
CA GLY A 16 10.43 -22.00 -2.62
C GLY A 16 11.14 -21.97 -1.26
N ARG A 17 11.80 -20.87 -0.91
CA ARG A 17 12.78 -20.75 0.17
C ARG A 17 12.21 -20.31 1.51
N THR A 18 10.95 -19.88 1.57
CA THR A 18 10.37 -19.23 2.77
C THR A 18 8.89 -19.57 3.01
N HIS A 19 8.38 -20.62 2.37
CA HIS A 19 7.00 -21.04 2.52
C HIS A 19 6.82 -21.79 3.85
N ASP A 20 6.11 -21.17 4.80
CA ASP A 20 5.63 -21.85 6.01
C ASP A 20 4.67 -22.97 5.55
N PRO A 21 4.97 -24.27 5.83
CA PRO A 21 4.13 -25.39 5.41
C PRO A 21 2.69 -25.31 5.90
N TYR A 22 2.43 -24.52 6.95
CA TYR A 22 1.11 -24.34 7.56
C TYR A 22 0.42 -23.03 7.16
N SER A 23 1.00 -22.27 6.21
CA SER A 23 0.40 -21.03 5.73
C SER A 23 -0.88 -21.27 4.94
N THR A 24 -1.89 -20.43 5.13
CA THR A 24 -3.11 -20.48 4.32
C THR A 24 -2.87 -19.81 2.97
N PRO A 25 -3.59 -20.19 1.90
CA PRO A 25 -3.47 -19.54 0.59
C PRO A 25 -3.69 -18.01 0.63
N LEU A 26 -4.51 -17.54 1.58
CA LEU A 26 -4.74 -16.11 1.81
C LEU A 26 -3.55 -15.43 2.47
N ARG A 27 -2.92 -16.08 3.46
CA ARG A 27 -1.72 -15.56 4.12
C ARG A 27 -0.56 -15.44 3.14
N ASP A 28 -0.39 -16.41 2.25
CA ASP A 28 0.60 -16.36 1.18
C ASP A 28 0.34 -15.21 0.20
N ALA A 29 -0.91 -15.06 -0.26
CA ALA A 29 -1.26 -13.96 -1.16
C ALA A 29 -1.06 -12.58 -0.52
N ASN A 30 -1.35 -12.43 0.76
CA ASN A 30 -1.10 -11.20 1.51
C ASN A 30 0.40 -10.95 1.69
N ARG A 31 1.18 -12.00 1.92
CA ARG A 31 2.64 -11.90 1.99
C ARG A 31 3.21 -11.39 0.67
N ASP A 32 2.84 -11.97 -0.46
CA ASP A 32 3.33 -11.56 -1.77
C ASP A 32 3.00 -10.08 -2.05
N ARG A 33 1.79 -9.64 -1.66
CA ARG A 33 1.38 -8.23 -1.72
C ARG A 33 2.26 -7.32 -0.88
N LEU A 34 2.52 -7.70 0.37
CA LEU A 34 3.39 -6.92 1.27
C LEU A 34 4.81 -6.78 0.70
N TYR A 35 5.37 -7.87 0.18
CA TYR A 35 6.70 -7.85 -0.43
C TYR A 35 6.72 -7.00 -1.70
N GLY A 36 5.67 -7.05 -2.53
CA GLY A 36 5.49 -6.19 -3.70
C GLY A 36 5.41 -4.71 -3.32
N MET A 37 4.56 -4.35 -2.36
CA MET A 37 4.43 -2.97 -1.87
C MET A 37 5.74 -2.43 -1.29
N LEU A 38 6.45 -3.24 -0.49
CA LEU A 38 7.75 -2.87 0.08
C LEU A 38 8.78 -2.61 -1.02
N THR A 39 8.81 -3.46 -2.06
CA THR A 39 9.69 -3.29 -3.22
C THR A 39 9.34 -2.03 -4.01
N ALA A 40 8.06 -1.77 -4.24
CA ALA A 40 7.59 -0.58 -4.94
C ALA A 40 7.96 0.70 -4.18
N ARG A 41 7.79 0.71 -2.86
CA ARG A 41 8.18 1.84 -2.01
C ARG A 41 9.69 2.06 -2.04
N ALA A 42 10.48 0.99 -1.89
CA ALA A 42 11.94 1.07 -1.95
C ALA A 42 12.45 1.57 -3.31
N ALA A 43 11.83 1.11 -4.41
CA ALA A 43 12.16 1.58 -5.76
C ALA A 43 11.91 3.08 -5.91
N MET A 44 10.77 3.57 -5.45
CA MET A 44 10.48 5.01 -5.48
C MET A 44 11.48 5.82 -4.64
N THR A 45 11.81 5.36 -3.43
CA THR A 45 12.82 6.02 -2.58
C THR A 45 14.20 6.05 -3.26
N LEU A 46 14.62 4.93 -3.86
CA LEU A 46 15.87 4.86 -4.60
C LEU A 46 15.88 5.83 -5.79
N LEU A 47 14.78 5.89 -6.54
CA LEU A 47 14.63 6.82 -7.66
C LEU A 47 14.78 8.27 -7.19
N THR A 48 14.13 8.67 -6.09
CA THR A 48 14.29 10.01 -5.51
C THR A 48 15.76 10.32 -5.21
N TYR A 49 16.48 9.43 -4.54
CA TYR A 49 17.91 9.63 -4.28
C TYR A 49 18.72 9.75 -5.57
N LEU A 50 18.47 8.88 -6.56
CA LEU A 50 19.17 8.92 -7.84
C LEU A 50 18.90 10.22 -8.59
N THR A 51 17.68 10.78 -8.56
CA THR A 51 17.39 12.04 -9.25
C THR A 51 18.24 13.21 -8.75
N GLU A 52 18.67 13.17 -7.48
CA GLU A 52 19.51 14.19 -6.86
C GLU A 52 21.00 13.95 -7.12
N ILE A 53 21.47 12.70 -7.03
CA ILE A 53 22.91 12.37 -6.99
C ILE A 53 23.45 11.74 -8.27
N ASN A 54 22.60 11.11 -9.09
CA ASN A 54 23.00 10.38 -10.29
C ASN A 54 21.88 10.36 -11.33
N LYS A 55 21.79 11.43 -12.14
CA LYS A 55 20.74 11.61 -13.15
C LYS A 55 20.71 10.50 -14.20
N ALA A 56 21.87 10.03 -14.67
CA ALA A 56 21.94 8.95 -15.64
C ALA A 56 21.39 7.63 -15.08
N GLY A 57 21.75 7.32 -13.82
CA GLY A 57 21.18 6.19 -13.09
C GLY A 57 19.68 6.34 -12.85
N ALA A 58 19.18 7.55 -12.58
CA ALA A 58 17.77 7.83 -12.43
C ALA A 58 16.98 7.59 -13.72
N THR A 59 17.47 8.06 -14.87
CA THR A 59 16.83 7.85 -16.18
C THR A 59 16.77 6.36 -16.51
N PHE A 60 17.89 5.64 -16.37
CA PHE A 60 17.93 4.18 -16.56
C PHE A 60 16.93 3.47 -15.64
N PHE A 61 16.93 3.81 -14.36
CA PHE A 61 16.10 3.15 -13.37
C PHE A 61 14.61 3.44 -13.58
N GLN A 62 14.27 4.66 -14.02
CA GLN A 62 12.91 5.04 -14.38
C GLN A 62 12.40 4.26 -15.60
N GLU A 63 13.23 4.09 -16.65
CA GLU A 63 12.91 3.25 -17.80
C GLU A 63 12.75 1.78 -17.40
N TYR A 64 13.65 1.29 -16.53
CA TYR A 64 13.56 -0.06 -16.00
C TYR A 64 12.25 -0.31 -15.25
N MET A 65 11.84 0.63 -14.37
CA MET A 65 10.58 0.56 -13.63
C MET A 65 9.35 0.59 -14.53
N ALA A 66 9.39 1.36 -15.63
CA ALA A 66 8.30 1.40 -16.60
C ALA A 66 8.14 0.09 -17.36
N ASN A 67 9.26 -0.56 -17.73
CA ASN A 67 9.27 -1.81 -18.48
C ASN A 67 9.03 -3.05 -17.60
N ASN A 68 9.36 -2.97 -16.31
CA ASN A 68 9.24 -4.05 -15.34
C ASN A 68 8.33 -3.60 -14.18
N PRO A 69 7.01 -3.53 -14.39
CA PRO A 69 6.11 -3.05 -13.36
C PRO A 69 6.10 -3.99 -12.15
N ILE A 70 6.29 -3.41 -10.96
CA ILE A 70 6.14 -4.12 -9.68
C ILE A 70 4.64 -4.22 -9.38
N PRO A 71 4.07 -5.43 -9.24
CA PRO A 71 2.66 -5.57 -8.88
C PRO A 71 2.39 -4.99 -7.51
N TYR A 72 1.19 -4.40 -7.36
CA TYR A 72 0.73 -3.72 -6.14
C TYR A 72 1.42 -2.38 -5.85
N ALA A 73 2.11 -1.79 -6.82
CA ALA A 73 2.44 -0.37 -6.78
C ALA A 73 1.15 0.47 -6.72
N PHE A 74 1.05 1.36 -5.72
CA PHE A 74 -0.13 2.19 -5.39
C PHE A 74 -0.70 3.01 -6.58
N TRP A 75 0.07 3.17 -7.67
CA TRP A 75 -0.25 4.05 -8.79
C TRP A 75 -0.77 3.35 -10.05
N ALA A 76 -0.83 2.01 -10.10
CA ALA A 76 -1.26 1.28 -11.30
C ALA A 76 -2.67 0.70 -11.14
N SER A 77 -3.68 1.40 -11.70
CA SER A 77 -5.03 0.87 -11.84
C SER A 77 -5.06 -0.18 -12.95
N GLY A 78 -4.87 -1.46 -12.60
CA GLY A 78 -4.95 -2.52 -13.61
C GLY A 78 -4.40 -3.87 -13.16
N LYS A 79 -5.26 -4.88 -13.29
CA LYS A 79 -5.03 -6.33 -13.21
C LYS A 79 -3.72 -6.73 -12.53
N VAL A 80 -3.86 -7.14 -11.28
CA VAL A 80 -2.88 -7.88 -10.48
C VAL A 80 -2.23 -8.96 -11.33
N LYS A 81 -1.04 -8.69 -11.87
CA LYS A 81 -0.15 -9.74 -12.36
C LYS A 81 0.48 -10.39 -11.14
N ASP A 82 0.40 -11.72 -11.07
CA ASP A 82 1.07 -12.55 -10.05
C ASP A 82 2.59 -12.52 -10.29
N VAL A 83 3.23 -11.34 -10.13
CA VAL A 83 4.68 -11.20 -10.18
C VAL A 83 5.14 -10.68 -8.82
N SER A 84 5.99 -11.43 -8.15
CA SER A 84 6.56 -11.01 -6.87
C SER A 84 7.47 -9.80 -7.11
N GLY A 85 7.56 -8.89 -6.13
CA GLY A 85 8.62 -7.86 -6.14
C GLY A 85 10.03 -8.46 -6.20
N GLU A 86 10.18 -9.75 -5.88
CA GLU A 86 11.43 -10.50 -6.07
C GLU A 86 11.86 -10.57 -7.54
N THR A 87 10.94 -10.82 -8.47
CA THR A 87 11.29 -10.95 -9.90
C THR A 87 11.81 -9.65 -10.49
N PHE A 88 11.34 -8.51 -9.98
CA PHE A 88 11.88 -7.19 -10.32
C PHE A 88 13.35 -7.05 -9.88
N ILE A 89 13.67 -7.53 -8.68
CA ILE A 89 15.03 -7.44 -8.13
C ILE A 89 15.97 -8.42 -8.81
N GLU A 90 15.51 -9.66 -9.02
CA GLU A 90 16.23 -10.67 -9.79
C GLU A 90 16.53 -10.18 -11.20
N GLY A 91 15.59 -9.47 -11.82
CA GLY A 91 15.79 -8.82 -13.12
C GLY A 91 16.94 -7.80 -13.11
N LEU A 92 17.02 -6.93 -12.10
CA LEU A 92 18.15 -5.99 -11.96
C LEU A 92 19.47 -6.70 -11.69
N LEU A 93 19.47 -7.73 -10.83
CA LEU A 93 20.66 -8.49 -10.48
C LEU A 93 21.21 -9.30 -11.67
N ALA A 94 20.34 -9.72 -12.59
CA ALA A 94 20.71 -10.48 -13.78
C ALA A 94 21.22 -9.59 -14.93
N MET A 95 21.03 -8.27 -14.86
CA MET A 95 21.52 -7.35 -15.88
C MET A 95 23.02 -7.12 -15.77
N SER A 96 23.67 -6.99 -16.92
CA SER A 96 25.06 -6.51 -17.00
C SER A 96 25.12 -4.99 -16.83
N PRO A 97 26.28 -4.44 -16.41
CA PRO A 97 26.51 -3.01 -16.46
C PRO A 97 26.20 -2.43 -17.85
N THR A 98 25.50 -1.30 -17.88
CA THR A 98 25.07 -0.64 -19.10
C THR A 98 25.77 0.70 -19.25
N ASN A 99 26.27 0.98 -20.45
CA ASN A 99 26.87 2.27 -20.76
C ASN A 99 25.80 3.16 -21.39
N ILE A 100 25.61 4.35 -20.80
CA ILE A 100 24.68 5.36 -21.30
C ILE A 100 25.52 6.42 -22.01
N GLU A 101 25.27 6.58 -23.31
CA GLU A 101 25.90 7.61 -24.13
C GLU A 101 25.32 8.99 -23.78
N GLU A 102 26.17 9.92 -23.37
CA GLU A 102 25.76 11.31 -23.22
C GLU A 102 25.83 12.03 -24.57
N LYS A 103 24.71 12.58 -25.04
CA LYS A 103 24.63 13.34 -26.31
C LYS A 103 25.60 14.53 -26.42
N TYR A 104 26.21 14.96 -25.31
CA TYR A 104 27.04 16.17 -25.23
C TYR A 104 28.44 15.93 -24.61
N ARG A 105 28.85 14.67 -24.42
CA ARG A 105 30.21 14.30 -24.00
C ARG A 105 30.69 13.08 -24.80
N ASP A 106 31.96 13.08 -25.18
CA ASP A 106 32.63 11.90 -25.78
C ASP A 106 32.90 10.76 -24.77
N ASN A 107 32.25 10.79 -23.60
CA ASN A 107 32.39 9.79 -22.54
C ASN A 107 31.03 9.14 -22.26
N TYR A 108 31.06 7.84 -21.95
CA TYR A 108 29.91 7.11 -21.46
C TYR A 108 29.85 7.15 -19.93
N ILE A 109 28.64 7.17 -19.38
CA ILE A 109 28.40 6.90 -17.96
C ILE A 109 27.98 5.45 -17.83
N THR A 110 28.73 4.68 -17.05
CA THR A 110 28.37 3.30 -16.74
C THR A 110 27.40 3.27 -15.57
N VAL A 111 26.23 2.67 -15.77
CA VAL A 111 25.28 2.32 -14.71
C VAL A 111 25.45 0.83 -14.41
N ASP A 112 25.47 0.49 -13.13
CA ASP A 112 25.58 -0.90 -12.66
C ASP A 112 24.25 -1.34 -12.02
N PRO A 113 23.36 -2.03 -12.77
CA PRO A 113 22.06 -2.43 -12.26
C PRO A 113 22.12 -3.38 -11.05
N PRO A 114 23.05 -4.35 -10.97
CA PRO A 114 23.29 -5.11 -9.74
C PRO A 114 23.58 -4.24 -8.51
N ALA A 115 24.39 -3.19 -8.63
CA ALA A 115 24.64 -2.27 -7.51
C ALA A 115 23.38 -1.49 -7.11
N LEU A 116 22.52 -1.12 -8.07
CA LEU A 116 21.22 -0.51 -7.77
C LEU A 116 20.30 -1.50 -7.05
N ALA A 117 20.32 -2.78 -7.41
CA ALA A 117 19.55 -3.82 -6.74
C ALA A 117 19.97 -4.02 -5.29
N VAL A 118 21.28 -3.99 -5.00
CA VAL A 118 21.80 -4.08 -3.62
C VAL A 118 21.30 -2.91 -2.78
N ARG A 119 21.42 -1.67 -3.29
CA ARG A 119 20.88 -0.48 -2.59
C ARG A 119 19.39 -0.59 -2.36
N LEU A 120 18.65 -1.13 -3.33
CA LEU A 120 17.22 -1.35 -3.19
C LEU A 120 16.90 -2.38 -2.10
N LEU A 121 17.69 -3.45 -1.98
CA LEU A 121 17.55 -4.44 -0.91
C LEU A 121 17.81 -3.81 0.48
N ASP A 122 18.81 -2.94 0.60
CA ASP A 122 19.10 -2.22 1.85
C ASP A 122 17.94 -1.30 2.25
N ILE A 123 17.39 -0.53 1.29
CA ILE A 123 16.22 0.32 1.53
C ILE A 123 14.99 -0.53 1.94
N ARG A 124 14.78 -1.68 1.29
CA ARG A 124 13.68 -2.60 1.67
C ARG A 124 13.83 -3.09 3.11
N LEU A 125 15.05 -3.34 3.56
CA LEU A 125 15.31 -3.79 4.92
C LEU A 125 14.97 -2.69 5.95
N ALA A 126 15.39 -1.45 5.68
CA ALA A 126 15.07 -0.31 6.55
C ALA A 126 13.55 -0.05 6.61
N LEU A 127 12.88 -0.02 5.46
CA LEU A 127 11.42 0.19 5.38
C LEU A 127 10.63 -0.92 6.07
N ARG A 128 11.12 -2.17 6.06
CA ARG A 128 10.48 -3.28 6.80
C ARG A 128 10.39 -2.94 8.28
N ASP A 129 11.47 -2.44 8.86
CA ASP A 129 11.54 -2.17 10.29
C ASP A 129 10.63 -1.02 10.70
N GLU A 130 10.56 0.02 9.88
CA GLU A 130 9.60 1.12 10.02
C GLU A 130 8.16 0.62 9.97
N TRP A 131 7.80 -0.19 8.97
CA TRP A 131 6.44 -0.71 8.83
C TRP A 131 6.04 -1.62 9.99
N ILE A 132 6.96 -2.43 10.52
CA ILE A 132 6.69 -3.26 11.69
C ILE A 132 6.42 -2.38 12.92
N ALA A 133 7.21 -1.32 13.10
CA ALA A 133 7.01 -0.37 14.19
C ALA A 133 5.65 0.34 14.08
N ASP A 134 5.31 0.86 12.90
CA ASP A 134 4.04 1.56 12.67
C ASP A 134 2.83 0.62 12.87
N LEU A 135 2.89 -0.60 12.31
CA LEU A 135 1.81 -1.57 12.42
C LEU A 135 1.59 -2.11 13.84
N ALA A 136 2.54 -1.89 14.76
CA ALA A 136 2.37 -2.25 16.17
C ALA A 136 1.24 -1.43 16.84
N HIS A 137 0.95 -0.23 16.33
CA HIS A 137 -0.05 0.69 16.89
C HIS A 137 -1.49 0.42 16.44
N VAL A 138 -1.71 -0.47 15.47
CA VAL A 138 -3.04 -0.74 14.88
C VAL A 138 -4.10 -1.10 15.93
N ARG A 139 -3.72 -1.78 17.02
CA ARG A 139 -4.66 -2.10 18.10
C ARG A 139 -5.14 -0.85 18.83
N GLU A 140 -4.23 0.07 19.13
CA GLU A 140 -4.53 1.32 19.82
C GLU A 140 -5.36 2.24 18.92
N GLU A 141 -4.96 2.40 17.65
CA GLU A 141 -5.72 3.17 16.67
C GLU A 141 -7.16 2.63 16.50
N ASN A 142 -7.34 1.30 16.46
CA ASN A 142 -8.68 0.70 16.40
C ASN A 142 -9.51 1.04 17.64
N ALA A 143 -8.91 1.11 18.83
CA ALA A 143 -9.61 1.48 20.05
C ALA A 143 -10.02 2.97 20.01
N ASP A 144 -9.15 3.84 19.53
CA ASP A 144 -9.45 5.26 19.37
C ASP A 144 -10.56 5.50 18.35
N ILE A 145 -10.54 4.79 17.21
CA ILE A 145 -11.61 4.83 16.20
C ILE A 145 -12.96 4.44 16.83
N MET A 146 -13.00 3.35 17.60
CA MET A 146 -14.23 2.92 18.28
C MET A 146 -14.70 3.94 19.31
N LYS A 147 -13.77 4.54 20.08
CA LYS A 147 -14.09 5.58 21.07
C LYS A 147 -14.71 6.81 20.41
N VAL A 148 -14.09 7.32 19.35
CA VAL A 148 -14.60 8.47 18.58
C VAL A 148 -15.99 8.15 18.03
N SER A 149 -16.17 6.99 17.40
CA SER A 149 -17.47 6.58 16.87
C SER A 149 -18.54 6.50 17.96
N CYS A 150 -18.21 5.97 19.14
CA CYS A 150 -19.15 5.87 20.25
C CYS A 150 -19.54 7.25 20.79
N MET A 151 -18.57 8.17 20.95
CA MET A 151 -18.85 9.54 21.38
C MET A 151 -19.76 10.27 20.39
N THR A 152 -19.49 10.17 19.09
CA THR A 152 -20.35 10.77 18.05
C THR A 152 -21.75 10.17 18.06
N SER A 153 -21.89 8.85 18.25
CA SER A 153 -23.22 8.23 18.38
C SER A 153 -23.98 8.71 19.62
N LEU A 154 -23.29 8.89 20.75
CA LEU A 154 -23.90 9.41 21.98
C LEU A 154 -24.34 10.86 21.81
N GLU A 155 -23.49 11.73 21.28
CA GLU A 155 -23.84 13.14 20.98
C GLU A 155 -25.07 13.24 20.07
N ASN A 156 -25.14 12.40 19.04
CA ASN A 156 -26.30 12.35 18.15
C ASN A 156 -27.57 11.86 18.87
N SER A 157 -27.48 10.93 19.82
CA SER A 157 -28.63 10.48 20.60
C SER A 157 -29.14 11.56 21.57
N PHE A 158 -28.25 12.32 22.20
CA PHE A 158 -28.64 13.44 23.08
C PHE A 158 -29.30 14.58 22.31
N CYS A 159 -28.96 14.79 21.03
CA CYS A 159 -29.62 15.79 20.19
C CYS A 159 -31.04 15.40 19.79
N LEU A 160 -31.37 14.10 19.73
CA LEU A 160 -32.70 13.61 19.35
C LEU A 160 -33.72 13.67 20.51
N ASP A 161 -33.28 13.50 21.76
CA ASP A 161 -34.17 13.56 22.94
C ASP A 161 -34.60 14.99 23.34
N CYS A 162 -34.08 16.03 22.68
CA CYS A 162 -34.36 17.43 23.00
C CYS A 162 -35.56 18.04 22.23
N ASP A 163 -36.09 17.34 21.21
CA ASP A 163 -37.09 17.90 20.27
C ASP A 163 -38.56 17.49 20.57
N ASP A 164 -38.84 16.65 21.57
CA ASP A 164 -40.21 16.18 21.88
C ASP A 164 -40.69 16.57 23.29
N VAL A 165 -40.80 17.86 23.57
CA VAL A 165 -41.65 18.38 24.66
C VAL A 165 -42.42 19.61 24.21
N ASP A 166 -43.28 19.43 23.20
CA ASP A 166 -44.43 20.32 23.01
C ASP A 166 -45.45 20.03 24.12
N PHE A 167 -45.45 20.90 25.13
CA PHE A 167 -46.45 20.95 26.18
C PHE A 167 -47.80 21.35 25.55
N ASP A 168 -48.68 20.38 25.34
CA ASP A 168 -50.11 20.65 25.10
C ASP A 168 -50.70 21.32 26.38
N ASP A 169 -50.71 22.65 26.41
CA ASP A 169 -51.39 23.46 27.44
C ASP A 169 -52.88 23.58 27.09
N ASP A 170 -53.65 22.56 27.48
CA ASP A 170 -55.12 22.58 27.48
C ASP A 170 -55.60 23.08 28.87
N GLY A 171 -56.02 24.35 28.94
CA GLY A 171 -56.43 24.99 30.19
C GLY A 171 -57.39 26.17 29.98
N GLY A 172 -58.70 25.88 29.98
CA GLY A 172 -59.75 26.85 29.66
C GLY A 172 -60.20 27.83 30.75
N ALA A 173 -61.18 28.63 30.33
CA ALA A 173 -62.23 29.36 31.08
C ALA A 173 -61.96 30.79 31.62
N GLY A 174 -62.73 31.76 31.10
CA GLY A 174 -63.48 32.68 31.98
C GLY A 174 -63.60 34.17 31.59
N LEU A 175 -64.81 34.56 31.12
CA LEU A 175 -65.56 35.81 31.42
C LEU A 175 -65.00 37.15 30.89
N GLY A 176 -65.52 37.74 29.80
CA GLY A 176 -66.72 38.64 29.74
C GLY A 176 -66.29 40.14 29.71
N PRO A 177 -67.13 41.14 29.38
CA PRO A 177 -68.57 41.12 29.10
C PRO A 177 -69.01 41.82 27.78
N GLN A 178 -70.33 41.75 27.59
CA GLN A 178 -71.20 42.31 26.56
C GLN A 178 -71.17 43.84 26.45
N GLU A 179 -71.37 44.35 25.22
CA GLU A 179 -72.55 45.16 24.79
C GLU A 179 -72.74 45.03 23.27
#